data_AF-A0A6J1T2D6-F1
#
_entry.id   AF-A0A6J1T2D6-F1
#
_cell.length_a   1.000
_cell.length_b   1.000
_cell.length_c   1.000
_cell.angle_alpha   90.00
_cell.angle_beta   90.00
_cell.angle_gamma   90.00
#
_symmetry.space_group_name_H-M   'P 1'
#
loop_
_entity.id
_entity.type
_entity.pdbx_description
1 polymer ?
#
loop_
_entity_poly.entity_id
_entity_poly.type
_entity_poly.pdbx_seq_one_letter_code
_entity_poly.pdbx_strand_id
1 'polypeptide(L)'
;MLRSASPVARCRRDGLDRGPPGPELHSSSKMVQYALLMLLLPLAVVASCPCPPAPDASAKVCGSNHHTYDSTCHLECAKVPGLTVSHSGPCSALDMARRLLTANGTHPRRRPARSASEDYKKYKECDRNQCGRPSCGCQADEWDCNRMCYYNCRCSSCLGIPGGDLDSGDKWSSCVKERGCLRTWHECWDSCTTRDCADACELDRPKCECGCMEVARGNASEEPVDNDPFPYGEEPSASPALRPALGVDIAINQPPAPPGTGPLSLKCSCEWV
;
A
#
# COMPACT_ATOMS: atom_id res chain seq x y z
N MET A 1 36.68 -35.40 42.57
CA MET A 1 35.34 -35.98 42.35
C MET A 1 34.39 -34.79 42.20
N LEU A 2 33.57 -34.56 41.17
CA LEU A 2 33.07 -35.37 40.06
C LEU A 2 32.92 -34.48 38.81
N ARG A 3 33.16 -35.07 37.64
CA ARG A 3 32.77 -34.56 36.32
C ARG A 3 31.26 -34.73 36.15
N SER A 4 30.53 -33.71 35.70
CA SER A 4 29.16 -33.89 35.18
C SER A 4 29.23 -34.04 33.65
N ALA A 5 29.08 -35.28 33.20
CA ALA A 5 28.86 -35.62 31.80
C ALA A 5 27.35 -35.52 31.50
N SER A 6 27.00 -34.89 30.38
CA SER A 6 25.65 -34.96 29.81
C SER A 6 25.35 -36.36 29.27
N PRO A 7 24.11 -36.88 29.41
CA PRO A 7 23.72 -38.15 28.84
C PRO A 7 23.39 -38.02 27.35
N VAL A 8 24.08 -38.80 26.52
CA VAL A 8 23.70 -39.09 25.13
C VAL A 8 22.59 -40.13 25.15
N ALA A 9 21.38 -39.74 24.73
CA ALA A 9 20.27 -40.65 24.52
C ALA A 9 20.45 -41.42 23.20
N ARG A 10 20.36 -42.74 23.27
CA ARG A 10 20.50 -43.70 22.16
C ARG A 10 19.10 -44.11 21.71
N CYS A 11 18.64 -43.67 20.54
CA CYS A 11 17.37 -44.12 19.98
C CYS A 11 17.52 -45.54 19.40
N ARG A 12 16.71 -46.47 19.91
CA ARG A 12 16.54 -47.85 19.45
C ARG A 12 15.52 -47.85 18.30
N ARG A 13 15.85 -48.50 17.17
CA ARG A 13 14.89 -48.82 16.09
C ARG A 13 14.19 -50.13 16.47
N ASP A 14 12.88 -50.07 16.72
CA ASP A 14 12.03 -51.25 16.72
C ASP A 14 11.51 -51.49 15.30
N GLY A 15 11.75 -52.71 14.80
CA GLY A 15 11.28 -53.20 13.51
C GLY A 15 9.81 -53.61 13.59
N LEU A 16 9.04 -53.17 12.60
CA LEU A 16 7.68 -53.65 12.35
C LEU A 16 7.73 -54.76 11.30
N ASP A 17 7.36 -55.96 11.77
CA ASP A 17 7.19 -57.19 11.01
C ASP A 17 6.08 -57.03 9.95
N ARG A 18 6.34 -57.48 8.71
CA ARG A 18 5.36 -57.53 7.62
C ARG A 18 4.76 -58.94 7.56
N GLY A 19 3.48 -59.08 7.89
CA GLY A 19 2.69 -60.26 7.55
C GLY A 19 2.31 -60.31 6.05
N PRO A 20 2.07 -61.50 5.47
CA PRO A 20 1.77 -61.65 4.05
C PRO A 20 0.30 -61.33 3.69
N PRO A 21 0.00 -60.95 2.42
CA PRO A 21 -1.35 -60.60 1.98
C PRO A 21 -2.22 -61.83 1.69
N GLY A 22 -3.50 -61.75 2.08
CA GLY A 22 -4.55 -62.71 1.70
C GLY A 22 -5.16 -62.41 0.32
N PRO A 23 -5.92 -63.36 -0.26
CA PRO A 23 -6.35 -63.31 -1.66
C PRO A 23 -7.54 -62.37 -1.91
N GLU A 24 -7.47 -61.66 -3.04
CA GLU A 24 -8.49 -60.76 -3.56
C GLU A 24 -9.72 -61.48 -4.13
N LEU A 25 -10.91 -60.99 -3.76
CA LEU A 25 -12.17 -61.35 -4.39
C LEU A 25 -12.61 -60.20 -5.32
N HIS A 26 -12.34 -60.36 -6.62
CA HIS A 26 -12.77 -59.43 -7.67
C HIS A 26 -14.30 -59.38 -7.77
N SER A 27 -14.92 -58.23 -7.49
CA SER A 27 -16.35 -57.99 -7.69
C SER A 27 -16.60 -56.85 -8.68
N SER A 28 -17.54 -57.12 -9.60
CA SER A 28 -17.84 -56.45 -10.87
C SER A 28 -18.44 -55.02 -10.75
N SER A 29 -17.91 -54.20 -9.85
CA SER A 29 -18.42 -52.83 -9.57
C SER A 29 -17.80 -51.76 -10.48
N LYS A 30 -16.62 -52.03 -11.05
CA LYS A 30 -15.86 -51.01 -11.80
C LYS A 30 -16.45 -50.71 -13.18
N MET A 31 -17.08 -51.69 -13.86
CA MET A 31 -17.60 -51.48 -15.21
C MET A 31 -18.80 -50.53 -15.24
N VAL A 32 -19.68 -50.59 -14.24
CA VAL A 32 -20.83 -49.67 -14.10
C VAL A 32 -20.36 -48.27 -13.73
N GLN A 33 -19.33 -48.15 -12.89
CA GLN A 33 -18.73 -46.87 -12.52
C GLN A 33 -18.05 -46.18 -13.71
N TYR A 34 -17.33 -46.93 -14.56
CA TYR A 34 -16.73 -46.36 -15.78
C TYR A 34 -17.80 -45.97 -16.82
N ALA A 35 -18.87 -46.76 -16.96
CA ALA A 35 -19.97 -46.42 -17.87
C ALA A 35 -20.71 -45.13 -17.46
N LEU A 36 -20.93 -44.91 -16.15
CA LEU A 36 -21.55 -43.70 -15.63
C LEU A 36 -20.63 -42.47 -15.77
N LEU A 37 -19.32 -42.64 -15.61
CA LEU A 37 -18.32 -41.60 -15.84
C LEU A 37 -18.25 -41.17 -17.31
N MET A 38 -18.33 -42.11 -18.25
CA MET A 38 -18.24 -41.81 -19.69
C MET A 38 -19.50 -41.12 -20.24
N LEU A 39 -20.66 -41.30 -19.60
CA LEU A 39 -21.93 -40.64 -19.98
C LEU A 39 -22.03 -39.18 -19.52
N LEU A 40 -21.26 -38.76 -18.52
CA LEU A 40 -21.24 -37.37 -18.00
C LEU A 40 -20.19 -36.47 -18.68
N LEU A 41 -19.39 -37.02 -19.60
CA LEU A 41 -18.27 -36.30 -20.23
C LEU A 41 -18.59 -35.31 -21.37
N PRO A 42 -19.76 -35.26 -22.05
CA PRO A 42 -19.91 -34.39 -23.21
C PRO A 42 -20.53 -33.03 -22.83
N LEU A 43 -19.94 -32.30 -21.89
CA LEU A 43 -20.19 -30.86 -21.71
C LEU A 43 -18.93 -30.03 -21.40
N ALA A 44 -17.75 -30.66 -21.29
CA ALA A 44 -16.50 -29.93 -21.22
C ALA A 44 -15.98 -29.60 -22.63
N VAL A 45 -16.77 -28.89 -23.44
CA VAL A 45 -16.18 -28.06 -24.50
C VAL A 45 -15.59 -26.87 -23.77
N VAL A 46 -14.39 -27.08 -23.25
CA VAL A 46 -13.51 -26.02 -22.77
C VAL A 46 -13.48 -24.97 -23.87
N ALA A 47 -13.85 -23.74 -23.55
CA ALA A 47 -13.67 -22.60 -24.44
C ALA A 47 -12.17 -22.46 -24.73
N SER A 48 -11.69 -23.20 -25.73
CA SER A 48 -10.36 -23.04 -26.26
C SER A 48 -10.35 -21.73 -27.03
N CYS A 49 -9.54 -20.79 -26.56
CA CYS A 49 -9.21 -19.60 -27.31
C CYS A 49 -8.49 -20.03 -28.58
N PRO A 50 -9.03 -19.75 -29.79
CA PRO A 50 -8.37 -20.08 -31.04
C PRO A 50 -7.26 -19.05 -31.32
N CYS A 51 -6.25 -19.01 -30.48
CA CYS A 51 -5.09 -18.15 -30.65
C CYS A 51 -3.90 -18.98 -31.16
N PRO A 52 -3.11 -18.46 -32.12
CA PRO A 52 -1.89 -19.13 -32.54
C PRO A 52 -0.88 -19.16 -31.38
N PRO A 53 -0.05 -20.21 -31.27
CA PRO A 53 0.99 -20.27 -30.25
C PRO A 53 1.98 -19.11 -30.42
N ALA A 54 2.49 -18.60 -29.30
CA ALA A 54 3.46 -17.50 -29.31
C ALA A 54 4.78 -17.96 -29.98
N PRO A 55 5.27 -17.24 -31.00
CA PRO A 55 6.51 -17.62 -31.69
C PRO A 55 7.75 -17.48 -30.80
N ASP A 56 7.78 -16.49 -29.90
CA ASP A 56 8.88 -16.28 -28.95
C ASP A 56 8.45 -15.37 -27.76
N ALA A 57 9.39 -15.03 -26.88
CA ALA A 57 9.14 -14.18 -25.72
C ALA A 57 8.74 -12.73 -26.08
N SER A 58 9.09 -12.24 -27.27
CA SER A 58 8.73 -10.88 -27.73
C SER A 58 7.26 -10.78 -28.14
N ALA A 59 6.63 -11.90 -28.52
CA ALA A 59 5.21 -11.98 -28.81
C ALA A 59 4.31 -11.95 -27.56
N LYS A 60 4.88 -12.17 -26.37
CA LYS A 60 4.15 -12.07 -25.10
C LYS A 60 3.78 -10.61 -24.81
N VAL A 61 2.76 -10.43 -23.97
CA VAL A 61 2.32 -9.11 -23.50
C VAL A 61 2.07 -9.12 -22.00
N CYS A 62 2.30 -7.99 -21.33
CA CYS A 62 1.92 -7.81 -19.93
C CYS A 62 0.57 -7.09 -19.85
N GLY A 63 -0.40 -7.70 -19.18
CA GLY A 63 -1.71 -7.09 -18.93
C GLY A 63 -1.69 -6.06 -17.79
N SER A 64 -2.71 -5.20 -17.72
CA SER A 64 -2.93 -4.22 -16.65
C SER A 64 -3.11 -4.87 -15.26
N ASN A 65 -3.45 -6.16 -15.22
CA ASN A 65 -3.47 -7.00 -14.02
C ASN A 65 -2.10 -7.61 -13.67
N HIS A 66 -1.03 -7.17 -14.32
CA HIS A 66 0.34 -7.67 -14.17
C HIS A 66 0.50 -9.17 -14.47
N HIS A 67 -0.37 -9.73 -15.32
CA HIS A 67 -0.28 -11.09 -15.85
C HIS A 67 0.39 -11.09 -17.24
N THR A 68 1.37 -11.97 -17.45
CA THR A 68 1.96 -12.20 -18.78
C THR A 68 1.06 -13.11 -19.62
N TYR A 69 0.60 -12.64 -20.77
CA TYR A 69 -0.14 -13.42 -21.76
C TYR A 69 0.75 -13.82 -22.93
N ASP A 70 0.45 -14.93 -23.57
CA ASP A 70 1.23 -15.44 -24.70
C ASP A 70 1.15 -14.57 -25.94
N SER A 71 0.05 -13.82 -26.09
CA SER A 71 -0.08 -12.75 -27.07
C SER A 71 -1.26 -11.84 -26.71
N THR A 72 -1.44 -10.74 -27.44
CA THR A 72 -2.63 -9.88 -27.33
C THR A 72 -3.93 -10.68 -27.53
N CYS A 73 -3.96 -11.64 -28.47
CA CYS A 73 -5.11 -12.53 -28.66
C CYS A 73 -5.49 -13.29 -27.38
N HIS A 74 -4.49 -13.83 -26.68
CA HIS A 74 -4.72 -14.57 -25.43
C HIS A 74 -5.21 -13.66 -24.30
N LEU A 75 -4.77 -12.40 -24.28
CA LEU A 75 -5.26 -11.40 -23.32
C LEU A 75 -6.73 -11.08 -23.57
N GLU A 76 -7.10 -10.77 -24.81
CA GLU A 76 -8.48 -10.47 -25.19
C GLU A 76 -9.41 -11.66 -24.95
N CYS A 77 -8.93 -12.87 -25.25
CA CYS A 77 -9.71 -14.08 -25.06
C CYS A 77 -9.92 -14.44 -23.58
N ALA A 78 -9.11 -13.90 -22.66
CA ALA A 78 -9.33 -14.08 -21.23
C ALA A 78 -10.63 -13.44 -20.73
N LYS A 79 -11.25 -12.54 -21.50
CA LYS A 79 -12.55 -11.88 -21.21
C LYS A 79 -12.65 -11.30 -19.80
N VAL A 80 -11.54 -10.81 -19.25
CA VAL A 80 -11.50 -10.14 -17.95
C VAL A 80 -11.95 -8.68 -18.14
N PRO A 81 -12.99 -8.21 -17.43
CA PRO A 81 -13.46 -6.82 -17.57
C PRO A 81 -12.36 -5.81 -17.26
N GLY A 82 -12.19 -4.81 -18.14
CA GLY A 82 -11.20 -3.73 -17.97
C GLY A 82 -9.73 -4.16 -18.14
N LEU A 83 -9.46 -5.40 -18.56
CA LEU A 83 -8.12 -5.88 -18.83
C LEU A 83 -7.60 -5.27 -20.14
N THR A 84 -6.47 -4.58 -20.07
CA THR A 84 -5.80 -3.96 -21.21
C THR A 84 -4.34 -4.40 -21.27
N VAL A 85 -3.70 -4.23 -22.42
CA VAL A 85 -2.24 -4.38 -22.52
C VAL A 85 -1.59 -3.19 -21.81
N SER A 86 -0.69 -3.49 -20.86
CA SER A 86 0.14 -2.49 -20.19
C SER A 86 1.40 -2.19 -21.01
N HIS A 87 2.12 -3.23 -21.42
CA HIS A 87 3.28 -3.11 -22.31
C HIS A 87 3.53 -4.41 -23.09
N SER A 88 4.27 -4.31 -24.19
CA SER A 88 4.76 -5.46 -24.96
C SER A 88 5.84 -6.23 -24.20
N GLY A 89 5.99 -7.51 -24.51
CA GLY A 89 6.88 -8.43 -23.80
C GLY A 89 6.28 -8.97 -22.50
N PRO A 90 6.98 -9.90 -21.84
CA PRO A 90 6.53 -10.45 -20.56
C PRO A 90 6.58 -9.38 -19.46
N CYS A 91 5.71 -9.53 -18.46
CA CYS A 91 5.77 -8.71 -17.25
C CYS A 91 7.16 -8.80 -16.59
N SER A 92 7.68 -7.67 -16.10
CA SER A 92 8.94 -7.65 -15.37
C SER A 92 8.82 -8.36 -14.02
N ALA A 93 9.95 -8.61 -13.35
CA ALA A 93 9.94 -9.11 -11.98
C ALA A 93 9.15 -8.20 -11.02
N LEU A 94 9.18 -6.89 -11.25
CA LEU A 94 8.42 -5.91 -10.48
C LEU A 94 6.91 -6.03 -10.74
N ASP A 95 6.50 -6.20 -11.99
CA ASP A 95 5.09 -6.39 -12.34
C ASP A 95 4.55 -7.70 -11.78
N MET A 96 5.29 -8.79 -11.92
CA MET A 96 4.93 -10.07 -11.30
C MET A 96 4.85 -9.94 -9.76
N ALA A 97 5.74 -9.19 -9.14
CA ALA A 97 5.66 -8.89 -7.71
C ALA A 97 4.39 -8.08 -7.36
N ARG A 98 4.02 -7.08 -8.17
CA ARG A 98 2.75 -6.33 -8.01
C ARG A 98 1.54 -7.25 -8.14
N ARG A 99 1.54 -8.17 -9.10
CA ARG A 99 0.47 -9.18 -9.25
C ARG A 99 0.28 -10.01 -7.98
N LEU A 100 1.38 -10.46 -7.36
CA LEU A 100 1.32 -11.25 -6.13
C LEU A 100 0.82 -10.43 -4.94
N LEU A 101 1.11 -9.13 -4.90
CA LEU A 101 0.53 -8.22 -3.91
C LEU A 101 -0.98 -8.07 -4.11
N THR A 102 -1.45 -7.89 -5.36
CA THR A 102 -2.87 -7.71 -5.65
C THR A 102 -3.68 -9.01 -5.56
N ALA A 103 -3.10 -10.15 -5.94
CA ALA A 103 -3.78 -11.46 -5.97
C ALA A 103 -4.08 -12.03 -4.57
N ASN A 104 -3.34 -11.60 -3.55
CA ASN A 104 -3.58 -12.01 -2.17
C ASN A 104 -4.61 -11.14 -1.44
N GLY A 105 -5.23 -10.15 -2.09
CA GLY A 105 -6.07 -9.15 -1.39
C GLY A 105 -5.32 -8.38 -0.30
N THR A 106 -4.00 -8.56 -0.22
CA THR A 106 -3.14 -7.89 0.74
C THR A 106 -2.56 -6.67 0.04
N HIS A 107 -3.14 -5.49 0.34
CA HIS A 107 -2.53 -4.20 0.10
C HIS A 107 -1.00 -4.25 0.34
N PRO A 108 -0.20 -3.54 -0.49
CA PRO A 108 1.25 -3.66 -0.54
C PRO A 108 1.88 -3.70 0.85
N ARG A 109 2.76 -4.69 1.04
CA ARG A 109 3.41 -5.05 2.29
C ARG A 109 3.74 -3.83 3.15
N ARG A 110 3.05 -3.80 4.28
CA ARG A 110 3.42 -3.12 5.51
C ARG A 110 4.95 -3.22 5.72
N ARG A 111 5.56 -2.10 6.12
CA ARG A 111 6.71 -2.07 7.05
C ARG A 111 6.50 -3.13 8.17
N PRO A 112 7.54 -3.62 8.87
CA PRO A 112 7.38 -4.64 9.94
C PRO A 112 6.12 -4.34 10.75
N ALA A 113 5.15 -5.25 10.68
CA ALA A 113 3.74 -4.95 10.93
C ALA A 113 3.56 -4.26 12.28
N ARG A 114 3.52 -2.92 12.28
CA ARG A 114 2.85 -2.22 13.36
C ARG A 114 1.39 -2.67 13.27
N SER A 115 0.89 -3.17 14.39
CA SER A 115 -0.53 -3.48 14.53
C SER A 115 -1.31 -2.23 14.14
N ALA A 116 -2.30 -2.38 13.28
CA ALA A 116 -3.18 -1.28 12.92
C ALA A 116 -3.90 -0.73 14.16
N SER A 117 -4.15 -1.57 15.16
CA SER A 117 -4.61 -1.15 16.48
C SER A 117 -3.64 -0.17 17.15
N GLU A 118 -2.33 -0.40 17.08
CA GLU A 118 -1.34 0.52 17.66
C GLU A 118 -1.29 1.85 16.90
N ASP A 119 -1.40 1.83 15.58
CA ASP A 119 -1.40 3.05 14.79
C ASP A 119 -2.70 3.86 14.97
N TYR A 120 -3.85 3.18 15.03
CA TYR A 120 -5.13 3.81 15.35
C TYR A 120 -5.14 4.38 16.77
N LYS A 121 -4.57 3.68 17.75
CA LYS A 121 -4.44 4.17 19.13
C LYS A 121 -3.61 5.46 19.19
N LYS A 122 -2.46 5.51 18.50
CA LYS A 122 -1.63 6.72 18.42
C LYS A 122 -2.37 7.88 17.78
N TYR A 123 -3.08 7.60 16.68
CA TYR A 123 -3.91 8.60 16.02
C TYR A 123 -4.99 9.16 16.95
N LYS A 124 -5.72 8.29 17.66
CA LYS A 124 -6.77 8.69 18.62
C LYS A 124 -6.21 9.49 19.79
N GLU A 125 -5.04 9.13 20.28
CA GLU A 125 -4.36 9.87 21.35
C GLU A 125 -3.95 11.27 20.88
N CYS A 126 -3.37 11.38 19.68
CA CYS A 126 -3.06 12.67 19.06
C CYS A 126 -4.31 13.52 18.84
N ASP A 127 -5.36 12.96 18.23
CA ASP A 127 -6.63 13.64 17.94
C ASP A 127 -7.25 14.21 19.22
N ARG A 128 -7.30 13.40 20.28
CA ARG A 128 -7.84 13.84 21.58
C ARG A 128 -7.00 14.95 22.22
N ASN A 129 -5.68 14.80 22.22
CA ASN A 129 -4.81 15.68 23.00
C ASN A 129 -4.43 16.97 22.26
N GLN A 130 -4.33 16.93 20.94
CA GLN A 130 -3.85 18.04 20.12
C GLN A 130 -4.98 18.70 19.30
N CYS A 131 -5.98 17.93 18.88
CA CYS A 131 -6.99 18.40 17.91
C CYS A 131 -8.43 18.39 18.44
N GLY A 132 -8.69 17.97 19.69
CA GLY A 132 -10.04 17.98 20.25
C GLY A 132 -10.67 19.37 20.35
N ARG A 133 -9.82 20.40 20.46
CA ARG A 133 -10.16 21.83 20.40
C ARG A 133 -8.98 22.61 19.82
N PRO A 134 -8.73 22.55 18.51
CA PRO A 134 -7.58 23.19 17.92
C PRO A 134 -7.73 24.71 17.99
N SER A 135 -6.63 25.42 18.23
CA SER A 135 -6.61 26.88 18.17
C SER A 135 -6.35 27.32 16.73
N CYS A 136 -7.37 27.94 16.15
CA CYS A 136 -7.38 28.57 14.85
C CYS A 136 -8.17 29.86 15.06
N GLY A 137 -7.79 30.95 14.40
CA GLY A 137 -8.42 32.26 14.59
C GLY A 137 -9.90 32.36 14.13
N CYS A 138 -10.63 31.25 14.12
CA CYS A 138 -12.04 31.16 13.78
C CYS A 138 -12.91 31.70 14.92
N GLN A 139 -14.00 32.36 14.54
CA GLN A 139 -15.06 32.72 15.49
C GLN A 139 -15.88 31.48 15.88
N ALA A 140 -16.63 31.54 16.98
CA ALA A 140 -17.36 30.36 17.49
C ALA A 140 -18.51 29.90 16.58
N ASP A 141 -19.05 30.80 15.75
CA ASP A 141 -20.16 30.59 14.82
C ASP A 141 -19.70 30.29 13.37
N GLU A 142 -18.41 30.40 13.07
CA GLU A 142 -17.86 30.07 11.75
C GLU A 142 -17.66 28.55 11.60
N TRP A 143 -18.75 27.82 11.37
CA TRP A 143 -18.71 26.34 11.34
C TRP A 143 -17.72 25.77 10.31
N ASP A 144 -17.60 26.38 9.14
CA ASP A 144 -16.68 25.93 8.10
C ASP A 144 -15.22 26.14 8.49
N CYS A 145 -14.87 27.32 9.03
CA CYS A 145 -13.53 27.58 9.56
C CYS A 145 -13.19 26.60 10.69
N ASN A 146 -14.08 26.42 11.67
CA ASN A 146 -13.86 25.49 12.79
C ASN A 146 -13.72 24.03 12.32
N ARG A 147 -14.52 23.62 11.32
CA ARG A 147 -14.45 22.30 10.72
C ARG A 147 -13.12 22.09 10.01
N MET A 148 -12.73 23.02 9.13
CA MET A 148 -11.47 22.92 8.39
C MET A 148 -10.27 23.00 9.32
N CYS A 149 -10.34 23.82 10.37
CA CYS A 149 -9.36 23.85 11.43
C CYS A 149 -9.18 22.50 12.14
N TYR A 150 -10.28 21.83 12.49
CA TYR A 150 -10.24 20.50 13.08
C TYR A 150 -9.55 19.49 12.17
N TYR A 151 -9.96 19.43 10.90
CA TYR A 151 -9.35 18.53 9.92
C TYR A 151 -7.89 18.88 9.61
N ASN A 152 -7.54 20.15 9.50
CA ASN A 152 -6.16 20.62 9.33
C ASN A 152 -5.24 20.12 10.44
N CYS A 153 -5.70 20.22 11.69
CA CYS A 153 -4.96 19.70 12.83
C CYS A 153 -4.79 18.18 12.74
N ARG A 154 -5.88 17.42 12.53
CA ARG A 154 -5.82 15.96 12.44
C ARG A 154 -4.89 15.49 11.32
N CYS A 155 -5.01 16.10 10.15
CA CYS A 155 -4.23 15.73 8.99
C CYS A 155 -2.76 16.08 9.22
N SER A 156 -2.45 17.33 9.57
CA SER A 156 -1.07 17.81 9.64
C SER A 156 -0.35 17.27 10.87
N SER A 157 -0.97 17.37 12.05
CA SER A 157 -0.33 17.05 13.33
C SER A 157 -0.39 15.56 13.68
N CYS A 158 -1.45 14.84 13.28
CA CYS A 158 -1.63 13.43 13.65
C CYS A 158 -1.34 12.44 12.53
N LEU A 159 -1.53 12.80 11.27
CA LEU A 159 -1.30 11.93 10.12
C LEU A 159 -0.13 12.35 9.25
N GLY A 160 0.45 13.53 9.48
CA GLY A 160 1.54 14.07 8.65
C GLY A 160 1.12 14.39 7.22
N ILE A 161 -0.18 14.57 6.98
CA ILE A 161 -0.75 14.94 5.69
C ILE A 161 -1.02 16.44 5.70
N PRO A 162 -0.50 17.21 4.73
CA PRO A 162 -0.70 18.66 4.70
C PRO A 162 -2.19 19.05 4.72
N GLY A 163 -2.57 20.04 5.55
CA GLY A 163 -3.93 20.57 5.62
C GLY A 163 -4.39 21.36 4.37
N GLY A 164 -5.65 21.77 4.34
CA GLY A 164 -6.26 22.62 3.32
C GLY A 164 -6.38 24.07 3.76
N ASP A 165 -6.90 24.93 2.90
CA ASP A 165 -7.30 26.28 3.30
C ASP A 165 -8.50 26.21 4.25
N LEU A 166 -8.61 27.20 5.16
CA LEU A 166 -9.70 27.24 6.15
C LEU A 166 -11.07 27.49 5.52
N ASP A 167 -11.12 28.11 4.35
CA ASP A 167 -12.35 28.49 3.65
C ASP A 167 -12.79 27.47 2.58
N SER A 168 -12.05 26.37 2.44
CA SER A 168 -12.30 25.36 1.39
C SER A 168 -13.14 24.16 1.86
N GLY A 169 -14.02 24.38 2.84
CA GLY A 169 -14.88 23.35 3.44
C GLY A 169 -15.75 22.60 2.43
N ASP A 170 -16.36 23.32 1.49
CA ASP A 170 -17.23 22.74 0.46
C ASP A 170 -16.47 21.87 -0.54
N LYS A 171 -15.28 22.31 -0.96
CA LYS A 171 -14.40 21.55 -1.86
C LYS A 171 -13.95 20.25 -1.19
N TRP A 172 -13.53 20.34 0.08
CA TRP A 172 -13.18 19.18 0.87
C TRP A 172 -14.36 18.20 1.01
N SER A 173 -15.54 18.71 1.39
CA SER A 173 -16.74 17.87 1.59
C SER A 173 -17.17 17.18 0.30
N SER A 174 -17.14 17.90 -0.82
CA SER A 174 -17.43 17.35 -2.16
C SER A 174 -16.46 16.23 -2.51
N CYS A 175 -15.16 16.45 -2.32
CA CYS A 175 -14.13 15.41 -2.54
C CYS A 175 -14.36 14.17 -1.66
N VAL A 176 -14.64 14.36 -0.36
CA VAL A 176 -14.88 13.23 0.57
C VAL A 176 -16.08 12.39 0.13
N LYS A 177 -17.13 13.05 -0.37
CA LYS A 177 -18.32 12.39 -0.90
C LYS A 177 -18.03 11.65 -2.19
N GLU A 178 -17.34 12.28 -3.14
CA GLU A 178 -16.99 11.68 -4.45
C GLU A 178 -16.05 10.49 -4.29
N ARG A 179 -15.06 10.59 -3.40
CA ARG A 179 -14.17 9.46 -3.06
C ARG A 179 -14.86 8.38 -2.24
N GLY A 180 -16.03 8.68 -1.67
CA GLY A 180 -16.83 7.74 -0.90
C GLY A 180 -16.14 7.29 0.39
N CYS A 181 -15.38 8.16 1.07
CA CYS A 181 -14.58 7.78 2.24
C CYS A 181 -15.42 7.09 3.33
N LEU A 182 -16.64 7.56 3.58
CA LEU A 182 -17.56 6.94 4.55
C LEU A 182 -18.12 5.59 4.07
N ARG A 183 -18.46 5.49 2.78
CA ARG A 183 -18.97 4.25 2.18
C ARG A 183 -17.90 3.16 2.23
N THR A 184 -16.67 3.48 1.81
CA THR A 184 -15.54 2.56 1.85
C THR A 184 -15.19 2.15 3.28
N TRP A 185 -15.31 3.07 4.25
CA TRP A 185 -15.17 2.73 5.67
C TRP A 185 -16.19 1.70 6.13
N HIS A 186 -17.48 1.89 5.79
CA HIS A 186 -18.54 0.94 6.14
C HIS A 186 -18.30 -0.45 5.52
N GLU A 187 -18.02 -0.51 4.21
CA GLU A 187 -17.73 -1.76 3.50
C GLU A 187 -16.52 -2.49 4.13
N CYS A 188 -15.47 -1.75 4.49
CA CYS A 188 -14.30 -2.27 5.17
C CYS A 188 -14.68 -2.83 6.56
N TRP A 189 -15.35 -2.01 7.37
CA TRP A 189 -15.73 -2.34 8.74
C TRP A 189 -16.62 -3.59 8.80
N ASP A 190 -17.65 -3.66 7.95
CA ASP A 190 -18.60 -4.77 7.91
C ASP A 190 -17.94 -6.08 7.47
N SER A 191 -16.86 -6.00 6.69
CA SER A 191 -16.09 -7.18 6.25
C SER A 191 -15.07 -7.67 7.28
N CYS A 192 -14.81 -6.91 8.34
CA CYS A 192 -13.77 -7.22 9.31
C CYS A 192 -14.20 -8.28 10.33
N THR A 193 -13.33 -9.27 10.53
CA THR A 193 -13.50 -10.34 11.54
C THR A 193 -12.61 -10.16 12.77
N THR A 194 -11.69 -9.19 12.75
CA THR A 194 -10.73 -8.95 13.82
C THR A 194 -10.69 -7.47 14.19
N ARG A 195 -10.25 -7.19 15.42
CA ARG A 195 -10.07 -5.81 15.89
C ARG A 195 -8.97 -5.06 15.13
N ASP A 196 -7.86 -5.71 14.78
CA ASP A 196 -6.80 -5.06 13.99
C ASP A 196 -7.31 -4.63 12.61
N CYS A 197 -8.18 -5.44 11.99
CA CYS A 197 -8.86 -5.07 10.74
C CYS A 197 -9.78 -3.86 10.95
N ALA A 198 -10.63 -3.91 11.96
CA ALA A 198 -11.58 -2.84 12.26
C ALA A 198 -10.88 -1.50 12.56
N ASP A 199 -9.80 -1.54 13.36
CA ASP A 199 -8.95 -0.39 13.67
C ASP A 199 -8.22 0.14 12.42
N ALA A 200 -7.86 -0.72 11.46
CA ALA A 200 -7.32 -0.30 10.17
C ALA A 200 -8.36 0.50 9.36
N CYS A 201 -9.61 0.01 9.27
CA CYS A 201 -10.69 0.73 8.61
C CYS A 201 -10.92 2.11 9.26
N GLU A 202 -10.99 2.16 10.59
CA GLU A 202 -11.16 3.41 11.34
C GLU A 202 -10.03 4.42 11.12
N LEU A 203 -8.81 3.95 10.88
CA LEU A 203 -7.68 4.81 10.54
C LEU A 203 -7.66 5.21 9.05
N ASP A 204 -8.21 4.39 8.16
CA ASP A 204 -8.22 4.67 6.72
C ASP A 204 -9.26 5.72 6.33
N ARG A 205 -10.37 5.83 7.06
CA ARG A 205 -11.34 6.92 6.87
C ARG A 205 -10.71 8.32 7.00
N PRO A 206 -10.05 8.68 8.12
CA PRO A 206 -9.42 9.99 8.26
C PRO A 206 -8.24 10.17 7.30
N LYS A 207 -7.52 9.12 6.88
CA LYS A 207 -6.53 9.24 5.78
C LYS A 207 -7.18 9.61 4.46
N CYS A 208 -8.33 9.02 4.13
CA CYS A 208 -9.10 9.33 2.93
C CYS A 208 -9.59 10.78 2.96
N GLU A 209 -10.16 11.20 4.09
CA GLU A 209 -10.55 12.59 4.37
C GLU A 209 -9.38 13.56 4.22
N CYS A 210 -8.22 13.22 4.79
CA CYS A 210 -7.02 14.05 4.68
C CYS A 210 -6.47 14.10 3.25
N GLY A 211 -6.65 13.05 2.46
CA GLY A 211 -6.33 13.06 1.03
C GLY A 211 -7.18 14.03 0.21
N CYS A 212 -8.29 14.56 0.76
CA CYS A 212 -9.09 15.61 0.13
C CYS A 212 -8.63 17.02 0.52
N MET A 213 -7.67 17.17 1.42
CA MET A 213 -7.16 18.48 1.81
C MET A 213 -6.40 19.14 0.66
N GLU A 214 -5.76 18.38 -0.23
CA GLU A 214 -5.07 18.92 -1.42
C GLU A 214 -6.04 19.67 -2.36
N VAL A 215 -7.23 19.12 -2.59
CA VAL A 215 -8.30 19.79 -3.36
C VAL A 215 -8.75 21.08 -2.66
N ALA A 216 -8.72 21.07 -1.33
CA ALA A 216 -9.05 22.21 -0.48
C ALA A 216 -7.91 23.25 -0.35
N ARG A 217 -6.69 22.96 -0.83
CA ARG A 217 -5.60 23.95 -0.98
C ARG A 217 -5.64 24.69 -2.33
N GLY A 218 -6.62 24.37 -3.17
CA GLY A 218 -6.67 24.54 -4.63
C GLY A 218 -5.62 25.45 -5.28
N ASN A 219 -4.88 24.92 -6.26
CA ASN A 219 -4.15 25.68 -7.30
C ASN A 219 -3.62 27.06 -6.88
N ALA A 220 -2.70 27.12 -5.91
CA ALA A 220 -1.87 28.30 -5.69
C ALA A 220 -0.78 28.43 -6.79
N SER A 221 -1.17 28.34 -8.07
CA SER A 221 -0.32 28.63 -9.22
C SER A 221 -1.21 28.94 -10.42
N GLU A 222 -1.71 30.17 -10.48
CA GLU A 222 -2.01 31.00 -11.67
C GLU A 222 -2.93 32.13 -11.22
N GLU A 223 -2.38 33.09 -10.46
CA GLU A 223 -2.90 34.45 -10.58
C GLU A 223 -2.46 34.99 -11.95
N PRO A 224 -3.37 35.59 -12.74
CA PRO A 224 -2.96 36.41 -13.87
C PRO A 224 -2.10 37.55 -13.33
N VAL A 225 -0.85 37.62 -13.80
CA VAL A 225 -0.02 38.82 -13.61
C VAL A 225 -0.67 39.90 -14.46
N ASP A 226 -1.59 40.67 -13.88
CA ASP A 226 -2.00 41.95 -14.43
C ASP A 226 -0.77 42.87 -14.38
N ASN A 227 -0.21 43.09 -15.57
CA ASN A 227 0.83 44.06 -15.80
C ASN A 227 0.17 45.43 -15.87
N ASP A 228 0.01 46.10 -14.73
CA ASP A 228 -0.29 47.53 -14.77
C ASP A 228 0.96 48.38 -14.56
N PRO A 229 1.29 49.27 -15.52
CA PRO A 229 2.37 50.23 -15.41
C PRO A 229 2.03 51.29 -14.37
N PHE A 230 2.92 51.45 -13.38
CA PHE A 230 3.04 52.69 -12.60
C PHE A 230 2.97 53.91 -13.51
N PRO A 231 2.42 55.05 -13.02
CA PRO A 231 3.40 55.98 -12.43
C PRO A 231 2.99 57.13 -11.47
N TYR A 232 4.03 57.60 -10.74
CA TYR A 232 4.31 58.89 -10.03
C TYR A 232 3.34 59.32 -8.89
N GLY A 233 3.71 59.90 -7.74
CA GLY A 233 4.91 60.36 -7.00
C GLY A 233 4.38 60.76 -5.60
N GLU A 234 5.10 60.72 -4.48
CA GLU A 234 6.11 61.70 -4.05
C GLU A 234 6.66 61.27 -2.66
N GLU A 235 7.99 61.30 -2.53
CA GLU A 235 8.77 61.47 -1.29
C GLU A 235 9.39 62.88 -1.35
N PRO A 236 9.87 63.56 -0.27
CA PRO A 236 10.87 62.98 0.65
C PRO A 236 10.90 63.54 2.10
N SER A 237 11.70 62.93 2.98
CA SER A 237 12.67 63.62 3.87
C SER A 237 13.59 62.66 4.67
N ALA A 238 14.87 62.70 4.28
CA ALA A 238 16.13 62.16 4.82
C ALA A 238 16.32 61.82 6.33
N SER A 239 16.89 60.62 6.56
CA SER A 239 18.15 60.19 7.26
C SER A 239 18.90 61.10 8.28
N PRO A 240 19.89 60.62 9.12
CA PRO A 240 20.73 59.41 8.95
C PRO A 240 21.23 58.59 10.19
N ALA A 241 21.77 57.41 9.85
CA ALA A 241 22.95 56.68 10.40
C ALA A 241 22.99 56.12 11.86
N LEU A 242 23.20 54.80 11.99
CA LEU A 242 24.53 54.18 12.22
C LEU A 242 24.46 52.63 12.17
N ARG A 243 25.42 52.01 11.48
CA ARG A 243 25.83 50.59 11.64
C ARG A 243 26.93 50.49 12.71
N PRO A 244 27.15 49.32 13.31
CA PRO A 244 28.31 48.54 12.86
C PRO A 244 28.01 47.06 12.64
N ALA A 245 28.85 46.49 11.78
CA ALA A 245 28.90 45.09 11.40
C ALA A 245 29.51 44.22 12.52
N LEU A 246 28.91 43.05 12.74
CA LEU A 246 29.62 41.87 13.21
C LEU A 246 29.18 40.70 12.34
N GLY A 247 30.10 40.27 11.47
CA GLY A 247 30.00 39.03 10.73
C GLY A 247 30.20 37.85 11.69
N VAL A 248 29.34 36.86 11.57
CA VAL A 248 29.59 35.52 12.09
C VAL A 248 29.45 34.58 10.90
N ASP A 249 30.59 34.19 10.37
CA ASP A 249 30.73 33.10 9.43
C ASP A 249 30.37 31.80 10.15
N ILE A 250 29.20 31.22 9.84
CA ILE A 250 28.90 29.84 10.23
C ILE A 250 29.49 28.93 9.16
N ALA A 251 30.74 28.52 9.41
CA ALA A 251 31.38 27.44 8.70
C ALA A 251 30.61 26.13 8.92
N ILE A 252 30.10 25.55 7.83
CA ILE A 252 29.60 24.19 7.79
C ILE A 252 30.81 23.27 7.93
N ASN A 253 31.07 22.79 9.15
CA ASN A 253 32.03 21.70 9.36
C ASN A 253 31.44 20.39 8.82
N GLN A 254 31.92 19.96 7.65
CA GLN A 254 31.81 18.57 7.23
C GLN A 254 32.74 17.70 8.11
N PRO A 255 32.26 16.59 8.71
CA PRO A 255 33.15 15.62 9.32
C PRO A 255 33.94 14.85 8.24
N PRO A 256 35.19 14.45 8.51
CA PRO A 256 36.01 13.70 7.56
C PRO A 256 35.43 12.30 7.31
N ALA A 257 35.49 11.86 6.05
CA ALA A 257 35.14 10.52 5.64
C ALA A 257 36.05 9.47 6.30
N PRO A 258 35.51 8.32 6.77
CA PRO A 258 36.34 7.21 7.21
C PRO A 258 37.03 6.51 6.02
N PRO A 259 38.24 5.97 6.21
CA PRO A 259 38.96 5.28 5.16
C PRO A 259 38.27 3.97 4.79
N GLY A 260 38.23 3.69 3.48
CA GLY A 260 37.62 2.51 2.92
C GLY A 260 38.21 1.21 3.45
N THR A 261 37.32 0.28 3.80
CA THR A 261 37.61 -1.14 3.89
C THR A 261 36.70 -1.86 2.90
N GLY A 262 37.32 -2.68 2.06
CA GLY A 262 36.65 -3.44 1.00
C GLY A 262 35.63 -4.46 1.54
N PRO A 263 34.88 -5.09 0.63
CA PRO A 263 33.76 -5.95 1.00
C PRO A 263 34.26 -7.26 1.64
N LEU A 264 33.98 -7.44 2.93
CA LEU A 264 33.99 -8.76 3.56
C LEU A 264 32.71 -9.49 3.16
N SER A 265 32.88 -10.50 2.33
CA SER A 265 31.84 -11.44 1.91
C SER A 265 31.36 -12.24 3.13
N LEU A 266 30.20 -11.87 3.70
CA LEU A 266 29.49 -12.76 4.61
C LEU A 266 28.74 -13.82 3.79
N LYS A 267 29.32 -15.02 3.72
CA LYS A 267 28.59 -16.22 3.34
C LYS A 267 27.70 -16.62 4.52
N CYS A 268 26.39 -16.43 4.38
CA CYS A 268 25.42 -17.12 5.21
C CYS A 268 25.25 -18.55 4.68
N SER A 269 25.79 -19.53 5.38
CA SER A 269 25.40 -20.94 5.23
C SER A 269 24.37 -21.27 6.29
N CYS A 270 23.19 -21.71 5.87
CA CYS A 270 22.23 -22.40 6.72
C CYS A 270 22.49 -23.90 6.59
N GLU A 271 23.01 -24.54 7.63
CA GLU A 271 22.93 -26.00 7.78
C GLU A 271 21.72 -26.32 8.65
N TRP A 272 20.87 -27.21 8.12
CA TRP A 272 19.73 -27.78 8.81
C TRP A 272 20.23 -28.92 9.71
N VAL A 273 19.91 -28.87 11.01
CA VAL A 273 20.09 -29.97 11.96
C VAL A 273 18.83 -30.84 11.95
#